data_AF-R9CDQ4-F1
#
_entry.id   AF-R9CDQ4-F1
#
_cell.length_a   1.000
_cell.length_b   1.000
_cell.length_c   1.000
_cell.angle_alpha   90.00
_cell.angle_beta   90.00
_cell.angle_gamma   90.00
#
_symmetry.space_group_name_H-M   'P 1'
#
loop_
_entity.id
_entity.type
_entity.pdbx_description
1 polymer ?
#
loop_
_entity_poly.entity_id
_entity_poly.type
_entity_poly.pdbx_seq_one_letter_code
_entity_poly.pdbx_strand_id
1 'polypeptide(L)'
;MIEGYSEYVIDALLNLDYDIAELNGVSNYFTDLINKEVTLRSFFERSVENHIKYREGMHYSINKIRLRLEIDDEVAQLHNLNKILKEFHADWFVSYSEELKVDFLNEYATLCKDYIEDLDKMRTWLITFGKIKR
;
A
#
# COMPACT_ATOMS: atom_id res chain seq x y z
N MET A 1 30.54 1.62 8.08
CA MET A 1 29.46 0.63 7.84
C MET A 1 28.35 1.37 7.11
N ILE A 2 27.92 0.89 5.95
CA ILE A 2 26.88 1.57 5.15
C ILE A 2 25.52 1.16 5.73
N GLU A 3 24.97 1.97 6.62
CA GLU A 3 23.63 1.81 7.23
C GLU A 3 22.48 2.26 6.30
N GLY A 4 22.77 2.67 5.05
CA GLY A 4 21.92 3.59 4.29
C GLY A 4 20.65 3.07 3.62
N TYR A 5 20.39 1.76 3.61
CA TYR A 5 19.15 1.19 3.01
C TYR A 5 18.17 0.66 4.05
N SER A 6 18.67 0.23 5.20
CA SER A 6 17.89 -0.58 6.14
C SER A 6 16.73 0.21 6.76
N GLU A 7 16.93 1.50 7.06
CA GLU A 7 15.89 2.39 7.58
C GLU A 7 14.74 2.53 6.58
N TYR A 8 15.03 2.83 5.31
CA TYR A 8 14.01 3.03 4.29
C TYR A 8 13.27 1.75 3.93
N VAL A 9 13.96 0.60 3.99
CA VAL A 9 13.30 -0.71 3.79
C VAL A 9 12.35 -1.00 4.95
N ILE A 10 12.76 -0.74 6.19
CA ILE A 10 11.90 -0.94 7.37
C ILE A 10 10.69 0.00 7.31
N ASP A 11 10.90 1.28 7.03
CA ASP A 11 9.82 2.28 6.94
C ASP A 11 8.85 1.97 5.80
N ALA A 12 9.36 1.52 4.64
CA ALA A 12 8.52 1.07 3.54
C ALA A 12 7.67 -0.14 3.93
N LEU A 13 8.28 -1.16 4.55
CA LEU A 13 7.57 -2.36 5.01
C LEU A 13 6.53 -2.03 6.08
N LEU A 14 6.84 -1.13 7.01
CA LEU A 14 5.92 -0.72 8.07
C LEU A 14 4.68 -0.02 7.51
N ASN A 15 4.87 0.94 6.60
CA ASN A 15 3.74 1.62 5.94
C ASN A 15 2.92 0.65 5.09
N LEU A 16 3.57 -0.27 4.39
CA LEU A 16 2.92 -1.28 3.56
C LEU A 16 2.08 -2.25 4.43
N ASP A 17 2.64 -2.77 5.52
CA ASP A 17 1.92 -3.66 6.42
C ASP A 17 0.72 -2.95 7.09
N TYR A 18 0.83 -1.66 7.41
CA TYR A 18 -0.29 -0.88 7.91
C TYR A 18 -1.38 -0.65 6.85
N ASP A 19 -0.99 -0.41 5.59
CA ASP A 19 -1.95 -0.25 4.50
C ASP A 19 -2.70 -1.55 4.20
N ILE A 20 -1.97 -2.67 4.14
CA ILE A 20 -2.58 -4.01 4.04
C ILE A 20 -3.57 -4.24 5.19
N ALA A 21 -3.20 -3.89 6.42
CA ALA A 21 -4.08 -4.07 7.58
C ALA A 21 -5.34 -3.18 7.50
N GLU A 22 -5.21 -1.93 7.05
CA GLU A 22 -6.33 -1.01 6.84
C GLU A 22 -7.28 -1.54 5.76
N LEU A 23 -6.77 -1.90 4.59
CA LEU A 23 -7.56 -2.41 3.46
C LEU A 23 -8.24 -3.75 3.78
N ASN A 24 -7.56 -4.64 4.50
CA ASN A 24 -8.18 -5.86 5.04
C ASN A 24 -9.25 -5.53 6.07
N GLY A 25 -8.97 -4.57 6.97
CA GLY A 25 -9.94 -4.09 7.95
C GLY A 25 -11.22 -3.61 7.29
N VAL A 26 -11.10 -2.94 6.15
CA VAL A 26 -12.23 -2.35 5.43
C VAL A 26 -12.97 -3.38 4.58
N SER A 27 -12.24 -4.22 3.85
CA SER A 27 -12.82 -5.36 3.12
C SER A 27 -13.60 -6.29 4.06
N ASN A 28 -13.03 -6.61 5.23
CA ASN A 28 -13.67 -7.44 6.25
C ASN A 28 -14.81 -6.70 6.96
N TYR A 29 -14.65 -5.42 7.31
CA TYR A 29 -15.70 -4.62 7.95
C TYR A 29 -16.95 -4.49 7.05
N PHE A 30 -16.77 -4.28 5.74
CA PHE A 30 -17.88 -4.23 4.80
C PHE A 30 -18.50 -5.60 4.51
N THR A 31 -17.72 -6.67 4.64
CA THR A 31 -18.22 -8.06 4.59
C THR A 31 -19.04 -8.40 5.85
N ASP A 32 -18.63 -7.91 7.03
CA ASP A 32 -19.20 -8.30 8.33
C ASP A 32 -20.32 -7.38 8.85
N LEU A 33 -20.46 -6.13 8.39
CA LEU A 33 -21.35 -5.16 9.04
C LEU A 33 -22.24 -4.31 8.11
N ILE A 34 -23.40 -4.90 7.83
CA ILE A 34 -24.70 -4.21 7.71
C ILE A 34 -25.24 -3.75 9.09
N ASN A 35 -24.58 -4.01 10.23
CA ASN A 35 -25.23 -3.92 11.56
C ASN A 35 -24.49 -3.18 12.71
N LYS A 36 -23.63 -2.17 12.48
CA LYS A 36 -23.10 -1.31 13.58
C LYS A 36 -23.13 0.17 13.20
N GLU A 37 -23.84 0.94 14.01
CA GLU A 37 -24.25 2.35 13.84
C GLU A 37 -23.12 3.41 13.97
N VAL A 38 -21.91 3.15 13.49
CA VAL A 38 -21.04 4.26 13.06
C VAL A 38 -21.37 4.50 11.60
N THR A 39 -21.66 5.75 11.20
CA THR A 39 -22.09 6.03 9.82
C THR A 39 -21.05 5.47 8.85
N LEU A 40 -21.47 4.61 7.92
CA LEU A 40 -20.59 3.94 6.96
C LEU A 40 -19.68 4.91 6.22
N ARG A 41 -20.19 6.12 5.95
CA ARG A 41 -19.44 7.25 5.43
C ARG A 41 -18.23 7.64 6.28
N SER A 42 -18.40 7.84 7.60
CA SER A 42 -17.30 8.27 8.47
C SER A 42 -16.21 7.19 8.61
N PHE A 43 -16.62 5.92 8.60
CA PHE A 43 -15.69 4.81 8.57
C PHE A 43 -14.91 4.79 7.24
N PHE A 44 -15.61 4.93 6.12
CA PHE A 44 -15.02 5.00 4.78
C PHE A 44 -14.03 6.15 4.64
N GLU A 45 -14.44 7.38 4.98
CA GLU A 45 -13.59 8.58 4.84
C GLU A 45 -12.30 8.45 5.65
N ARG A 46 -12.39 7.96 6.90
CA ARG A 46 -11.21 7.69 7.74
C ARG A 46 -10.30 6.62 7.13
N SER A 47 -10.88 5.57 6.56
CA SER A 47 -10.09 4.52 5.93
C SER A 47 -9.33 5.04 4.70
N VAL A 48 -10.00 5.81 3.85
CA VAL A 48 -9.37 6.46 2.69
C VAL A 48 -8.25 7.40 3.15
N GLU A 49 -8.46 8.19 4.20
CA GLU A 49 -7.42 9.04 4.78
C GLU A 49 -6.20 8.24 5.26
N ASN A 50 -6.43 7.13 5.97
CA ASN A 50 -5.35 6.25 6.42
C ASN A 50 -4.60 5.60 5.25
N HIS A 51 -5.33 5.10 4.26
CA HIS A 51 -4.77 4.53 3.04
C HIS A 51 -3.86 5.56 2.32
N ILE A 52 -4.35 6.79 2.12
CA ILE A 52 -3.55 7.90 1.54
C ILE A 52 -2.25 8.07 2.32
N LYS A 53 -2.37 8.19 3.65
CA LYS A 53 -1.24 8.43 4.55
C LYS A 53 -0.18 7.32 4.44
N TYR A 54 -0.60 6.05 4.52
CA TYR A 54 0.35 4.92 4.46
C TYR A 54 0.97 4.78 3.07
N ARG A 55 0.19 4.96 2.01
CA ARG A 55 0.68 4.97 0.63
C ARG A 55 1.73 6.06 0.41
N GLU A 56 1.49 7.28 0.90
CA GLU A 56 2.46 8.38 0.80
C GLU A 56 3.75 8.08 1.57
N GLY A 57 3.65 7.52 2.79
CA GLY A 57 4.81 7.09 3.57
C GLY A 57 5.62 5.98 2.88
N MET A 58 4.94 5.02 2.27
CA MET A 58 5.56 3.97 1.45
C MET A 58 6.25 4.56 0.22
N HIS A 59 5.58 5.41 -0.56
CA HIS A 59 6.16 6.07 -1.74
C HIS A 59 7.39 6.91 -1.40
N TYR A 60 7.36 7.63 -0.27
CA TYR A 60 8.52 8.38 0.20
C TYR A 60 9.73 7.46 0.41
N SER A 61 9.52 6.37 1.15
CA SER A 61 10.58 5.41 1.51
C SER A 61 11.13 4.67 0.29
N ILE A 62 10.25 4.24 -0.62
CA ILE A 62 10.65 3.60 -1.88
C ILE A 62 11.46 4.56 -2.76
N ASN A 63 11.08 5.84 -2.83
CA ASN A 63 11.85 6.83 -3.59
C ASN A 63 13.25 7.03 -3.01
N LYS A 64 13.42 6.96 -1.68
CA LYS A 64 14.75 6.99 -1.04
C LYS A 64 15.58 5.77 -1.42
N ILE A 65 15.00 4.57 -1.42
CA ILE A 65 15.66 3.36 -1.91
C ILE A 65 16.07 3.52 -3.37
N ARG A 66 15.17 4.01 -4.24
CA ARG A 66 15.44 4.23 -5.67
C ARG A 66 16.62 5.18 -5.90
N LEU A 67 16.61 6.35 -5.25
CA LEU A 67 17.69 7.33 -5.33
C LEU A 67 19.03 6.73 -4.88
N ARG A 68 19.01 5.88 -3.84
CA ARG A 68 20.22 5.24 -3.36
C ARG A 68 20.76 4.21 -4.34
N LEU A 69 19.88 3.42 -4.97
CA LEU A 69 20.26 2.49 -6.04
C LEU A 69 20.86 3.23 -7.25
N GLU A 70 20.34 4.40 -7.59
CA GLU A 70 20.90 5.27 -8.63
C GLU A 70 22.30 5.78 -8.27
N ILE A 71 22.50 6.22 -7.01
CA ILE A 71 23.80 6.70 -6.51
C ILE A 71 24.85 5.60 -6.48
N ASP A 72 24.46 4.39 -6.06
CA ASP A 72 25.37 3.25 -5.92
C ASP A 72 25.52 2.43 -7.23
N ASP A 73 24.93 2.89 -8.34
CA ASP A 73 24.98 2.27 -9.69
C ASP A 73 24.45 0.80 -9.74
N GLU A 74 23.41 0.52 -8.96
CA GLU A 74 22.81 -0.81 -8.80
C GLU A 74 21.77 -1.10 -9.89
N VAL A 75 22.19 -1.06 -11.16
CA VAL A 75 21.32 -1.08 -12.35
C VAL A 75 20.30 -2.22 -12.36
N ALA A 76 20.70 -3.44 -11.99
CA ALA A 76 19.82 -4.60 -11.99
C ALA A 76 18.69 -4.47 -10.95
N GLN A 77 19.00 -3.95 -9.77
CA GLN A 77 18.01 -3.74 -8.70
C GLN A 77 17.08 -2.58 -9.04
N LEU A 78 17.61 -1.49 -9.61
CA LEU A 78 16.84 -0.36 -10.08
C LEU A 78 15.86 -0.77 -11.19
N HIS A 79 16.29 -1.62 -12.14
CA HIS A 79 15.42 -2.15 -13.18
C HIS A 79 14.28 -2.99 -12.60
N ASN A 80 14.58 -3.86 -11.64
CA ASN A 80 13.56 -4.70 -11.00
C ASN A 80 12.56 -3.86 -10.19
N LEU A 81 13.04 -2.89 -9.41
CA LEU A 81 12.17 -1.95 -8.69
C LEU A 81 11.25 -1.18 -9.63
N ASN A 82 11.79 -0.64 -10.73
CA ASN A 82 10.99 0.09 -11.71
C ASN A 82 9.96 -0.80 -12.42
N LYS A 83 10.25 -2.09 -12.61
CA LYS A 83 9.27 -3.04 -13.15
C LYS A 83 8.09 -3.21 -12.19
N ILE A 84 8.37 -3.45 -10.90
CA ILE A 84 7.32 -3.60 -9.87
C ILE A 84 6.49 -2.33 -9.77
N LEU A 85 7.13 -1.15 -9.76
CA LEU A 85 6.42 0.13 -9.68
C LEU A 85 5.50 0.41 -10.88
N LYS A 86 5.81 -0.14 -12.07
CA LYS A 86 4.93 -0.02 -13.24
C LYS A 86 3.70 -0.91 -13.15
N GLU A 87 3.82 -2.04 -12.45
CA GLU A 87 2.72 -2.98 -12.20
C GLU A 87 1.83 -2.53 -11.04
N PHE A 88 2.25 -1.50 -10.29
CA PHE A 88 1.58 -1.03 -9.09
C PHE A 88 0.47 -0.03 -9.43
N HIS A 89 -0.80 -0.42 -9.24
CA HIS A 89 -1.94 0.43 -9.57
C HIS A 89 -2.32 1.35 -8.39
N ALA A 90 -1.59 2.46 -8.21
CA ALA A 90 -1.67 3.32 -7.01
C ALA A 90 -2.88 4.27 -6.91
N ASP A 91 -3.65 4.47 -7.98
CA ASP A 91 -4.61 5.59 -8.07
C ASP A 91 -6.05 5.12 -8.27
N TRP A 92 -6.64 4.54 -7.22
CA TRP A 92 -8.07 4.24 -7.16
C TRP A 92 -8.73 5.03 -6.03
N PHE A 93 -9.04 6.30 -6.29
CA PHE A 93 -9.86 7.10 -5.38
C PHE A 93 -11.32 7.02 -5.79
N VAL A 94 -12.12 6.41 -4.93
CA VAL A 94 -13.57 6.30 -5.11
C VAL A 94 -14.25 7.27 -4.14
N SER A 95 -15.23 8.03 -4.63
CA SER A 95 -16.05 8.88 -3.76
C SER A 95 -17.22 8.08 -3.21
N TYR A 96 -17.46 8.16 -1.91
CA TYR A 96 -18.57 7.46 -1.27
C TYR A 96 -19.93 7.95 -1.79
N SER A 97 -20.83 7.01 -2.12
CA SER A 97 -22.20 7.29 -2.56
C SER A 97 -23.20 6.49 -1.72
N GLU A 98 -24.05 7.19 -0.96
CA GLU A 98 -25.17 6.57 -0.22
C GLU A 98 -26.19 5.92 -1.16
N GLU A 99 -26.38 6.49 -2.36
CA GLU A 99 -27.38 6.03 -3.34
C GLU A 99 -26.99 4.68 -3.98
N LEU A 100 -25.69 4.36 -4.01
CA LEU A 100 -25.14 3.14 -4.62
C LEU A 100 -24.53 2.20 -3.58
N LYS A 101 -24.95 2.31 -2.31
CA LYS A 101 -24.28 1.69 -1.16
C LYS A 101 -23.87 0.23 -1.38
N VAL A 102 -24.70 -0.65 -1.95
CA VAL A 102 -24.31 -2.06 -2.12
C VAL A 102 -23.28 -2.25 -3.23
N ASP A 103 -23.52 -1.68 -4.41
CA ASP A 103 -22.61 -1.81 -5.56
C ASP A 103 -21.27 -1.14 -5.28
N PHE A 104 -21.31 0.03 -4.64
CA PHE A 104 -20.14 0.76 -4.17
C PHE A 104 -19.28 -0.09 -3.21
N LEU A 105 -19.91 -0.75 -2.23
CA LEU A 105 -19.19 -1.58 -1.27
C LEU A 105 -18.54 -2.80 -1.92
N ASN A 106 -19.22 -3.42 -2.90
CA ASN A 106 -18.66 -4.55 -3.66
C ASN A 106 -17.47 -4.12 -4.54
N GLU A 107 -17.60 -2.98 -5.23
CA GLU A 107 -16.53 -2.41 -6.05
C GLU A 107 -15.33 -2.05 -5.17
N TYR A 108 -15.56 -1.35 -4.07
CA TYR A 108 -14.50 -0.95 -3.14
C TYR A 108 -13.79 -2.16 -2.52
N ALA A 109 -14.52 -3.20 -2.12
CA ALA A 109 -13.92 -4.43 -1.59
C ALA A 109 -13.06 -5.17 -2.64
N THR A 110 -13.44 -5.10 -3.92
CA THR A 110 -12.65 -5.66 -5.02
C THR A 110 -11.36 -4.86 -5.21
N LEU A 111 -11.47 -3.53 -5.26
CA LEU A 111 -10.30 -2.65 -5.38
C LEU A 111 -9.33 -2.81 -4.21
N CYS A 112 -9.83 -2.96 -2.98
CA CYS A 112 -8.99 -3.29 -1.82
C CYS A 112 -8.19 -4.58 -2.03
N LYS A 113 -8.83 -5.65 -2.54
CA LYS A 113 -8.18 -6.95 -2.76
C LYS A 113 -7.10 -6.87 -3.83
N ASP A 114 -7.43 -6.28 -4.97
CA ASP A 114 -6.49 -6.10 -6.09
C ASP A 114 -5.27 -5.29 -5.63
N TYR A 115 -5.49 -4.24 -4.84
CA TYR A 115 -4.40 -3.42 -4.32
C TYR A 115 -3.56 -4.13 -3.25
N ILE A 116 -4.17 -4.97 -2.39
CA ILE A 116 -3.43 -5.81 -1.45
C ILE A 116 -2.48 -6.76 -2.19
N GLU A 117 -2.91 -7.35 -3.32
CA GLU A 117 -2.03 -8.22 -4.13
C GLU A 117 -0.80 -7.45 -4.66
N ASP A 118 -0.99 -6.20 -5.09
CA ASP A 118 0.11 -5.34 -5.51
C ASP A 118 1.04 -4.97 -4.34
N LEU A 119 0.49 -4.66 -3.16
CA LEU A 119 1.26 -4.43 -1.94
C LEU A 119 2.09 -5.67 -1.57
N ASP A 120 1.54 -6.87 -1.67
CA ASP A 120 2.28 -8.10 -1.36
C ASP A 120 3.45 -8.38 -2.31
N LYS A 121 3.34 -8.01 -3.59
CA LYS A 121 4.47 -8.08 -4.54
C LYS A 121 5.60 -7.15 -4.10
N MET A 122 5.27 -5.90 -3.76
CA MET A 122 6.24 -4.92 -3.27
C MET A 122 6.89 -5.38 -1.95
N ARG A 123 6.08 -5.90 -1.03
CA ARG A 123 6.53 -6.45 0.26
C ARG A 123 7.54 -7.58 0.08
N THR A 124 7.24 -8.53 -0.78
CA THR A 124 8.11 -9.67 -1.10
C THR A 124 9.45 -9.21 -1.66
N TRP A 125 9.41 -8.22 -2.55
CA TRP A 125 10.62 -7.61 -3.09
C TRP A 125 11.45 -6.92 -2.02
N LEU A 126 10.84 -6.06 -1.18
CA LEU A 126 11.52 -5.34 -0.10
C LEU A 126 12.18 -6.29 0.90
N ILE A 127 11.53 -7.38 1.28
CA ILE A 127 12.09 -8.42 2.17
C ILE A 127 13.31 -9.09 1.50
N THR A 128 13.20 -9.41 0.21
CA THR A 128 14.30 -10.06 -0.53
C THR A 128 15.49 -9.11 -0.69
N PHE A 129 15.22 -7.86 -1.07
CA PHE A 129 16.21 -6.80 -1.18
C PHE A 129 16.92 -6.53 0.14
N GLY A 130 16.17 -6.40 1.24
CA GLY A 130 16.71 -6.18 2.57
C GLY A 130 17.59 -7.33 3.09
N LYS A 131 17.37 -8.57 2.63
CA LYS A 131 18.26 -9.71 2.93
C LYS A 131 19.56 -9.68 2.14
N ILE A 132 19.53 -9.18 0.90
CA ILE A 132 20.71 -9.08 0.03
C ILE A 132 21.64 -7.94 0.48
N LYS A 133 21.07 -6.86 1.03
CA LYS A 133 21.79 -5.62 1.41
C LYS A 133 22.09 -5.51 2.92
N ARG A 134 21.88 -6.59 3.69
CA ARG A 134 22.37 -6.74 5.07
C ARG A 134 23.80 -7.24 5.08
#